data_AF-A0AAV5APC3-F1
#
_entry.id   AF-A0AAV5APC3-F1
#
_cell.length_a   1.000
_cell.length_b   1.000
_cell.length_c   1.000
_cell.angle_alpha   90.00
_cell.angle_beta   90.00
_cell.angle_gamma   90.00
#
_symmetry.space_group_name_H-M   'P 1'
#
loop_
_entity.id
_entity.type
_entity.pdbx_description
1 polymer ?
#
loop_
_entity_poly.entity_id
_entity_poly.type
_entity_poly.pdbx_seq_one_letter_code
_entity_poly.pdbx_strand_id
1 'polypeptide(L)'
;MGPVRRPAIDPVLSGVPLGYILYNLKDIGPKLSEGAKATQAIPPTGPLHSEMLVKFNNTDLEPPTHILAVHSKQQNGLFTLYPVHALVVSTGCAHLPLLPDSPAIPPGAAMPELTLPVVSLSIPSPSMFQPILNYLYMRQNDVILDVLLPIEDNEVDPFIEMSKKQAEQFSVKELLINARKIWGLWANASALGIFDDHLFTTMEIAWEICIGALNISLDKPLDSGVDVPPED
;
A
#
# COMPACT_ATOMS: atom_id res chain seq x y z
N MET A 1 -14.52 -25.05 0.54
CA MET A 1 -13.63 -24.07 -0.14
C MET A 1 -14.24 -23.78 -1.51
N GLY A 2 -14.80 -22.58 -1.70
CA GLY A 2 -15.28 -22.16 -3.02
C GLY A 2 -14.09 -21.86 -3.95
N PRO A 3 -14.27 -21.90 -5.28
CA PRO A 3 -13.21 -21.56 -6.21
C PRO A 3 -12.77 -20.11 -5.98
N VAL A 4 -11.47 -19.89 -5.77
CA VAL A 4 -10.86 -18.55 -5.72
C VAL A 4 -11.08 -17.89 -7.09
N ARG A 5 -12.05 -16.98 -7.17
CA ARG A 5 -12.23 -16.13 -8.35
C ARG A 5 -11.10 -15.12 -8.36
N ARG A 6 -10.03 -15.40 -9.10
CA ARG A 6 -9.01 -14.39 -9.38
C ARG A 6 -9.62 -13.33 -10.32
N PRO A 7 -9.29 -12.05 -10.14
CA PRO A 7 -9.58 -11.05 -11.16
C PRO A 7 -9.01 -11.53 -12.48
N ALA A 8 -9.72 -11.28 -13.59
CA ALA A 8 -9.19 -11.58 -14.90
C ALA A 8 -7.87 -10.81 -15.07
N ILE A 9 -6.75 -11.54 -15.14
CA ILE A 9 -5.51 -11.00 -15.67
C ILE A 9 -5.80 -10.70 -17.15
N ASP A 10 -5.24 -9.61 -17.67
CA ASP A 10 -5.35 -9.18 -19.07
C ASP A 10 -5.51 -10.40 -20.02
N PRO A 11 -6.56 -10.43 -20.88
CA PRO A 11 -6.79 -11.55 -21.79
C PRO A 11 -5.55 -11.95 -22.61
N VAL A 12 -4.66 -11.01 -22.91
CA VAL A 12 -3.39 -11.24 -23.62
C VAL A 12 -2.44 -12.16 -22.84
N LEU A 13 -2.54 -12.16 -21.51
CA LEU A 13 -1.76 -13.00 -20.61
C LEU A 13 -2.47 -14.31 -20.23
N SER A 14 -3.59 -14.63 -20.88
CA SER A 14 -4.29 -15.88 -20.66
C SER A 14 -3.37 -17.08 -20.92
N GLY A 15 -3.27 -17.99 -19.95
CA GLY A 15 -2.41 -19.16 -20.01
C GLY A 15 -0.94 -18.91 -19.62
N VAL A 16 -0.53 -17.67 -19.36
CA VAL A 16 0.82 -17.38 -18.84
C VAL A 16 0.89 -17.73 -17.36
N PRO A 17 1.90 -18.50 -16.90
CA PRO A 17 2.05 -18.82 -15.48
C PRO A 17 2.21 -17.58 -14.62
N LEU A 18 1.47 -17.49 -13.51
CA LEU A 18 1.51 -16.34 -12.59
C LEU A 18 2.93 -16.00 -12.12
N GLY A 19 3.75 -17.03 -11.81
CA GLY A 19 5.14 -16.84 -11.40
C GLY A 19 6.00 -16.16 -12.47
N TYR A 20 5.72 -16.40 -13.76
CA TYR A 20 6.40 -15.74 -14.86
C TYR A 20 6.01 -14.25 -14.95
N ILE A 21 4.72 -13.94 -14.77
CA ILE A 21 4.25 -12.54 -14.73
C ILE A 21 4.91 -11.80 -13.57
N LEU A 22 4.90 -12.39 -12.36
CA LEU A 22 5.53 -11.83 -11.17
C LEU A 22 7.04 -11.64 -11.32
N TYR A 23 7.72 -12.57 -12.00
CA TYR A 23 9.15 -12.46 -12.28
C TYR A 23 9.44 -11.24 -13.16
N ASN A 24 8.71 -11.08 -14.27
CA ASN A 24 8.92 -9.94 -15.18
C ASN A 24 8.47 -8.60 -14.58
N LEU A 25 7.49 -8.61 -13.65
CA LEU A 25 7.07 -7.41 -12.94
C LEU A 25 8.20 -6.78 -12.11
N LYS A 26 9.25 -7.54 -11.72
CA LYS A 26 10.42 -6.96 -11.04
C LYS A 26 11.15 -5.94 -11.92
N ASP A 27 11.20 -6.16 -13.23
CA ASP A 27 11.94 -5.31 -14.16
C ASP A 27 11.10 -4.13 -14.66
N ILE A 28 9.80 -4.34 -14.87
CA ILE A 28 8.90 -3.30 -15.42
C ILE A 28 8.16 -2.52 -14.34
N GLY A 29 7.98 -3.09 -13.15
CA GLY A 29 7.22 -2.52 -12.03
C GLY A 29 7.64 -1.10 -11.64
N PRO A 30 8.96 -0.79 -11.53
CA PRO A 30 9.41 0.57 -11.24
C PRO A 30 8.94 1.60 -12.29
N LYS A 31 9.04 1.28 -13.58
CA LYS A 31 8.60 2.15 -14.67
C LYS A 31 7.08 2.36 -14.67
N LEU A 32 6.31 1.29 -14.43
CA LEU A 32 4.86 1.40 -14.28
C LEU A 32 4.46 2.24 -13.05
N SER A 33 5.23 2.17 -11.95
CA SER A 33 5.01 3.02 -10.78
C SER A 33 5.24 4.49 -11.09
N GLU A 34 6.28 4.81 -11.87
CA GLU A 34 6.54 6.18 -12.34
C GLU A 34 5.38 6.70 -13.20
N GLY A 35 4.86 5.91 -14.14
CA GLY A 35 3.71 6.29 -14.96
C GLY A 35 2.46 6.57 -14.13
N ALA A 36 2.19 5.73 -13.13
CA ALA A 36 1.09 5.96 -12.18
C ALA A 36 1.27 7.25 -11.37
N LYS A 37 2.50 7.54 -10.88
CA LYS A 37 2.82 8.77 -10.13
C LYS A 37 2.79 10.03 -10.98
N ALA A 38 3.12 9.92 -12.26
CA ALA A 38 3.07 11.02 -13.22
C ALA A 38 1.62 11.39 -13.62
N THR A 39 0.63 10.61 -13.20
CA THR A 39 -0.78 10.83 -13.52
C THR A 39 -1.46 11.66 -12.45
N GLN A 40 -2.10 12.75 -12.87
CA GLN A 40 -2.88 13.61 -11.98
C GLN A 40 -4.37 13.43 -12.25
N ALA A 41 -5.09 12.86 -11.28
CA ALA A 41 -6.54 12.81 -11.32
C ALA A 41 -7.12 14.23 -11.17
N ILE A 42 -8.06 14.59 -12.04
CA ILE A 42 -8.81 15.83 -11.89
C ILE A 42 -9.99 15.52 -10.96
N PRO A 43 -10.03 16.06 -9.73
CA PRO A 43 -11.09 15.72 -8.78
C PRO A 43 -12.46 16.12 -9.35
N PRO A 44 -13.48 15.25 -9.26
CA PRO A 44 -14.81 15.59 -9.74
C PRO A 44 -15.42 16.68 -8.85
N THR A 45 -16.15 17.62 -9.43
CA THR A 45 -16.93 18.64 -8.72
C THR A 45 -18.26 18.10 -8.16
N GLY A 46 -18.46 16.77 -8.16
CA GLY A 46 -19.71 16.10 -7.82
C GLY A 46 -19.51 14.64 -7.38
N PRO A 47 -20.55 13.78 -7.46
CA PRO A 47 -20.44 12.37 -7.06
C PRO A 47 -19.37 11.65 -7.90
N LEU A 48 -18.77 10.60 -7.34
CA LEU A 48 -17.77 9.82 -8.04
C LEU A 48 -18.39 9.18 -9.29
N HIS A 49 -17.89 9.57 -10.46
CA HIS A 49 -18.30 9.01 -11.74
C HIS A 49 -17.60 7.66 -12.00
N SER A 50 -18.16 6.86 -12.92
CA SER A 50 -17.55 5.59 -13.35
C SER A 50 -16.29 5.75 -14.19
N GLU A 51 -16.04 6.96 -14.67
CA GLU A 51 -14.87 7.34 -15.46
C GLU A 51 -14.36 8.71 -15.00
N MET A 52 -13.07 8.98 -15.19
CA MET A 52 -12.43 10.21 -14.77
C MET A 52 -11.40 10.68 -15.78
N LEU A 53 -11.43 11.98 -16.06
CA LEU A 53 -10.38 12.66 -16.81
C LEU A 53 -9.14 12.80 -15.93
N VAL A 54 -8.00 12.33 -16.43
CA VAL A 54 -6.70 12.42 -15.78
C VAL A 54 -5.73 13.12 -16.72
N LYS A 55 -4.76 13.84 -16.16
CA LYS A 55 -3.65 14.41 -16.92
C LYS A 55 -2.45 13.49 -16.86
N PHE A 56 -1.86 13.21 -18.02
CA PHE A 56 -0.68 12.38 -18.15
C PHE A 56 0.31 13.07 -19.07
N ASN A 57 1.33 13.68 -18.47
CA ASN A 57 2.23 14.60 -19.17
C ASN A 57 3.55 13.96 -19.62
N ASN A 58 3.71 12.63 -19.49
CA ASN A 58 4.96 11.94 -19.80
C ASN A 58 4.74 10.78 -20.78
N THR A 59 4.91 11.05 -22.06
CA THR A 59 4.72 10.07 -23.14
C THR A 59 5.79 8.98 -23.20
N ASP A 60 6.88 9.11 -22.43
CA ASP A 60 7.94 8.10 -22.37
C ASP A 60 7.64 7.00 -21.34
N LEU A 61 6.58 7.19 -20.54
CA LEU A 61 6.12 6.23 -19.53
C LEU A 61 4.84 5.54 -19.98
N GLU A 62 4.61 4.35 -19.44
CA GLU A 62 3.33 3.65 -19.62
C GLU A 62 2.25 4.33 -18.77
N PRO A 63 1.13 4.77 -19.37
CA PRO A 63 0.04 5.38 -18.62
C PRO A 63 -0.74 4.33 -17.80
N PRO A 64 -1.28 4.71 -16.62
CA PRO A 64 -2.16 3.83 -15.87
C PRO A 64 -3.46 3.57 -16.64
N THR A 65 -4.07 2.45 -16.32
CA THR A 65 -5.30 1.96 -16.98
C THR A 65 -6.57 2.26 -16.18
N HIS A 66 -6.45 2.48 -14.88
CA HIS A 66 -7.58 2.60 -13.96
C HIS A 66 -7.29 3.61 -12.87
N ILE A 67 -8.35 4.13 -12.26
CA ILE A 67 -8.31 4.88 -11.01
C ILE A 67 -9.00 4.05 -9.93
N LEU A 68 -8.29 3.71 -8.85
CA LEU A 68 -8.91 3.13 -7.67
C LEU A 68 -9.36 4.26 -6.73
N ALA A 69 -10.66 4.34 -6.46
CA ALA A 69 -11.22 5.18 -5.42
C ALA A 69 -11.27 4.38 -4.12
N VAL A 70 -10.24 4.54 -3.30
CA VAL A 70 -10.03 3.75 -2.09
C VAL A 70 -10.68 4.43 -0.89
N HIS A 71 -11.49 3.68 -0.15
CA HIS A 71 -12.22 4.17 1.01
C HIS A 71 -12.36 3.08 2.08
N SER A 72 -12.86 3.48 3.25
CA SER A 72 -13.27 2.57 4.31
C SER A 72 -14.78 2.63 4.47
N LYS A 73 -15.42 1.49 4.77
CA LYS A 73 -16.86 1.44 5.13
C LYS A 73 -17.21 2.37 6.31
N GLN A 74 -16.23 2.71 7.15
CA GLN A 74 -16.42 3.59 8.30
C GLN A 74 -16.38 5.07 7.92
N GLN A 75 -15.77 5.43 6.79
CA GLN A 75 -15.60 6.82 6.33
C GLN A 75 -16.53 7.09 5.15
N ASN A 76 -17.75 7.51 5.45
CA ASN A 76 -18.74 7.83 4.42
C ASN A 76 -18.28 9.02 3.56
N GLY A 77 -18.15 8.80 2.25
CA GLY A 77 -17.94 9.85 1.26
C GLY A 77 -16.48 10.33 1.11
N LEU A 78 -15.54 9.85 1.92
CA LEU A 78 -14.12 10.15 1.78
C LEU A 78 -13.40 9.02 1.05
N PHE A 79 -12.72 9.36 -0.04
CA PHE A 79 -11.90 8.44 -0.81
C PHE A 79 -10.59 9.11 -1.22
N THR A 80 -9.57 8.29 -1.46
CA THR A 80 -8.32 8.70 -2.09
C THR A 80 -8.22 8.02 -3.45
N LEU A 81 -7.82 8.78 -4.47
CA LEU A 81 -7.72 8.31 -5.85
C LEU A 81 -6.29 7.84 -6.13
N TYR A 82 -6.16 6.62 -6.64
CA TYR A 82 -4.88 6.03 -7.00
C TYR A 82 -4.90 5.59 -8.47
N PRO A 83 -4.12 6.23 -9.36
CA PRO A 83 -3.87 5.71 -10.69
C PRO A 83 -3.11 4.38 -10.62
N VAL A 84 -3.59 3.36 -11.33
CA VAL A 84 -3.01 2.01 -11.30
C VAL A 84 -2.99 1.33 -12.66
N HIS A 85 -2.05 0.40 -12.81
CA HIS A 85 -2.04 -0.59 -13.88
C HIS A 85 -2.81 -1.82 -13.44
N ALA A 86 -3.84 -2.21 -14.21
CA ALA A 86 -4.66 -3.39 -13.93
C ALA A 86 -3.78 -4.62 -13.74
N LEU A 87 -2.79 -4.80 -14.62
CA LEU A 87 -1.78 -5.86 -14.54
C LEU A 87 -1.15 -5.99 -13.16
N VAL A 88 -0.75 -4.88 -12.53
CA VAL A 88 -0.04 -4.90 -11.25
C VAL A 88 -0.96 -5.33 -10.11
N VAL A 89 -2.16 -4.77 -10.07
CA VAL A 89 -3.11 -5.04 -8.98
C VAL A 89 -3.79 -6.40 -9.16
N SER A 90 -4.15 -6.81 -10.39
CA SER A 90 -4.79 -8.11 -10.67
C SER A 90 -3.85 -9.29 -10.45
N THR A 91 -2.55 -9.11 -10.67
CA THR A 91 -1.54 -10.15 -10.44
C THR A 91 -1.28 -10.36 -8.94
N GLY A 92 -1.33 -9.28 -8.15
CA GLY A 92 -1.00 -9.30 -6.73
C GLY A 92 -2.18 -9.50 -5.78
N CYS A 93 -3.42 -9.33 -6.23
CA CYS A 93 -4.60 -9.31 -5.35
C CYS A 93 -5.70 -10.24 -5.89
N ALA A 94 -6.02 -11.30 -5.14
CA ALA A 94 -7.05 -12.26 -5.53
C ALA A 94 -8.50 -11.78 -5.28
N HIS A 95 -8.70 -10.74 -4.47
CA HIS A 95 -10.02 -10.27 -4.05
C HIS A 95 -10.37 -8.87 -4.56
N LEU A 96 -9.72 -8.41 -5.63
CA LEU A 96 -10.12 -7.14 -6.23
C LEU A 96 -11.55 -7.19 -6.80
N PRO A 97 -12.26 -6.05 -6.77
CA PRO A 97 -13.43 -5.85 -7.62
C PRO A 97 -13.08 -6.13 -9.09
N LEU A 98 -14.08 -6.50 -9.88
CA LEU A 98 -13.90 -6.65 -11.32
C LEU A 98 -13.46 -5.30 -11.90
N LEU A 99 -12.34 -5.30 -12.63
CA LEU A 99 -11.86 -4.14 -13.37
C LEU A 99 -12.60 -4.11 -14.73
N PRO A 100 -13.23 -2.98 -15.10
CA PRO A 100 -13.83 -2.82 -16.42
C PRO A 100 -12.74 -2.75 -17.51
N ASP A 101 -13.14 -2.83 -18.77
CA ASP A 101 -12.20 -2.62 -19.87
C ASP A 101 -11.71 -1.16 -19.86
N SER A 102 -10.39 -0.99 -20.00
CA SER A 102 -9.76 0.33 -20.18
C SER A 102 -9.61 0.63 -21.67
N PRO A 103 -9.75 1.89 -22.11
CA PRO A 103 -9.44 2.27 -23.48
C PRO A 103 -8.01 1.89 -23.84
N ALA A 104 -7.83 1.26 -25.01
CA ALA A 104 -6.50 1.01 -25.55
C ALA A 104 -5.87 2.33 -26.00
N ILE A 105 -4.69 2.65 -25.46
CA ILE A 105 -3.92 3.84 -25.84
C ILE A 105 -2.99 3.42 -27.00
N PRO A 106 -3.12 4.02 -28.20
CA PRO A 106 -2.24 3.69 -29.31
C PRO A 106 -0.77 4.01 -28.96
N PRO A 107 0.19 3.14 -29.29
CA PRO A 107 1.61 3.42 -29.06
C PRO A 107 2.03 4.74 -29.72
N GLY A 108 2.67 5.63 -28.95
CA GLY A 108 3.17 6.92 -29.45
C GLY A 108 2.12 8.02 -29.60
N ALA A 109 0.88 7.80 -29.16
CA ALA A 109 -0.12 8.88 -29.10
C ALA A 109 0.24 9.87 -27.98
N ALA A 110 0.53 11.12 -28.35
CA ALA A 110 0.65 12.20 -27.38
C ALA A 110 -0.76 12.55 -26.86
N MET A 111 -1.12 12.00 -25.69
CA MET A 111 -2.40 12.27 -25.05
C MET A 111 -2.16 12.92 -23.69
N PRO A 112 -2.23 14.27 -23.60
CA PRO A 112 -2.07 14.98 -22.32
C PRO A 112 -3.20 14.69 -21.35
N GLU A 113 -4.37 14.24 -21.86
CA GLU A 113 -5.54 13.89 -21.08
C GLU A 113 -6.04 12.49 -21.47
N LEU A 114 -6.33 11.68 -20.45
CA LEU A 114 -6.84 10.31 -20.59
C LEU A 114 -8.16 10.21 -19.82
N THR A 115 -9.12 9.46 -20.35
CA THR A 115 -10.32 9.08 -19.59
C THR A 115 -10.12 7.66 -19.09
N LEU A 116 -10.04 7.50 -17.77
CA LEU A 116 -9.81 6.19 -17.15
C LEU A 116 -11.04 5.73 -16.35
N PRO A 117 -11.38 4.44 -16.38
CA PRO A 117 -12.40 3.89 -15.50
C PRO A 117 -12.03 4.05 -14.02
N VAL A 118 -13.04 4.37 -13.22
CA VAL A 118 -12.92 4.50 -11.77
C VAL A 118 -13.54 3.28 -11.09
N VAL A 119 -12.76 2.61 -10.26
CA VAL A 119 -13.18 1.43 -9.51
C VAL A 119 -13.20 1.75 -8.03
N SER A 120 -14.36 1.57 -7.40
CA SER A 120 -14.52 1.75 -5.96
C SER A 120 -13.91 0.56 -5.21
N LEU A 121 -13.00 0.83 -4.26
CA LEU A 121 -12.30 -0.18 -3.50
C LEU A 121 -12.43 0.09 -1.99
N SER A 122 -13.24 -0.72 -1.31
CA SER A 122 -13.41 -0.62 0.13
C SER A 122 -12.42 -1.52 0.85
N ILE A 123 -11.58 -0.95 1.71
CA ILE A 123 -10.56 -1.67 2.49
C ILE A 123 -10.57 -1.26 3.97
N PRO A 124 -10.02 -2.09 4.88
CA PRO A 124 -10.00 -1.79 6.31
C PRO A 124 -9.29 -0.48 6.68
N SER A 125 -8.14 -0.19 6.04
CA SER A 125 -7.28 0.93 6.40
C SER A 125 -6.81 1.72 5.16
N PRO A 126 -7.59 2.69 4.64
CA PRO A 126 -7.24 3.50 3.47
C PRO A 126 -5.86 4.16 3.54
N SER A 127 -5.45 4.63 4.73
CA SER A 127 -4.14 5.26 4.95
C SER A 127 -2.96 4.33 4.69
N MET A 128 -3.17 3.01 4.76
CA MET A 128 -2.15 1.99 4.50
C MET A 128 -2.25 1.39 3.09
N PHE A 129 -3.07 1.95 2.21
CA PHE A 129 -3.14 1.47 0.83
C PHE A 129 -1.92 1.84 0.00
N GLN A 130 -1.42 3.08 0.12
CA GLN A 130 -0.26 3.52 -0.68
C GLN A 130 0.99 2.65 -0.45
N PRO A 131 1.36 2.26 0.79
CA PRO A 131 2.44 1.30 1.02
C PRO A 131 2.21 -0.04 0.32
N ILE A 132 0.99 -0.60 0.39
CA ILE A 132 0.66 -1.83 -0.35
C ILE A 132 0.82 -1.63 -1.84
N LEU A 133 0.28 -0.53 -2.39
CA LEU A 133 0.38 -0.26 -3.82
C LEU A 133 1.84 -0.16 -4.25
N ASN A 134 2.69 0.53 -3.49
CA ASN A 134 4.12 0.60 -3.74
C ASN A 134 4.77 -0.79 -3.72
N TYR A 135 4.41 -1.64 -2.75
CA TYR A 135 4.88 -3.02 -2.69
C TYR A 135 4.44 -3.83 -3.91
N LEU A 136 3.21 -3.65 -4.40
CA LEU A 136 2.71 -4.35 -5.58
C LEU A 136 3.53 -4.04 -6.83
N TYR A 137 4.03 -2.81 -6.97
CA TYR A 137 4.94 -2.42 -8.04
C TYR A 137 6.38 -2.89 -7.82
N MET A 138 6.92 -2.72 -6.62
CA MET A 138 8.37 -2.81 -6.39
C MET A 138 8.82 -4.16 -5.82
N ARG A 139 7.94 -4.87 -5.09
CA ARG A 139 8.27 -6.12 -4.35
C ARG A 139 9.46 -5.98 -3.38
N GLN A 140 9.66 -4.79 -2.83
CA GLN A 140 10.75 -4.49 -1.89
C GLN A 140 10.23 -4.60 -0.46
N ASN A 141 10.65 -5.63 0.26
CA ASN A 141 10.26 -5.86 1.64
C ASN A 141 10.93 -4.87 2.60
N ASP A 142 12.18 -4.48 2.34
CA ASP A 142 12.94 -3.55 3.18
C ASP A 142 12.23 -2.19 3.29
N VAL A 143 11.73 -1.68 2.16
CA VAL A 143 10.93 -0.44 2.12
C VAL A 143 9.63 -0.56 2.92
N ILE A 144 9.01 -1.75 2.94
CA ILE A 144 7.82 -1.96 3.77
C ILE A 144 8.20 -2.00 5.25
N LEU A 145 9.31 -2.64 5.59
CA LEU A 145 9.80 -2.66 6.96
C LEU A 145 10.08 -1.24 7.45
N ASP A 146 10.75 -0.40 6.66
CA ASP A 146 11.03 1.01 6.98
C ASP A 146 9.75 1.83 7.20
N VAL A 147 8.71 1.57 6.41
CA VAL A 147 7.40 2.24 6.57
C VAL A 147 6.72 1.83 7.88
N LEU A 148 6.88 0.57 8.30
CA LEU A 148 6.26 0.03 9.51
C LEU A 148 7.05 0.35 10.78
N LEU A 149 8.38 0.36 10.67
CA LEU A 149 9.35 0.57 11.72
C LEU A 149 10.40 1.59 11.27
N PRO A 150 10.11 2.90 11.30
CA PRO A 150 11.10 3.91 10.99
C PRO A 150 12.17 3.91 12.10
N ILE A 151 13.26 3.18 11.92
CA ILE A 151 14.41 3.13 12.83
C ILE A 151 15.57 3.82 12.13
N GLU A 152 16.29 4.67 12.88
CA GLU A 152 17.57 5.21 12.41
C GLU A 152 18.64 4.12 12.60
N ASP A 153 19.35 3.76 11.53
CA ASP A 153 20.27 2.61 11.40
C ASP A 153 19.61 1.21 11.45
N ASN A 154 19.28 0.71 10.25
CA ASN A 154 18.81 -0.65 9.97
C ASN A 154 19.97 -1.67 9.93
N GLU A 155 20.91 -1.62 10.87
CA GLU A 155 21.77 -2.79 11.07
C GLU A 155 20.89 -3.96 11.53
N VAL A 156 21.19 -5.17 11.06
CA VAL A 156 20.43 -6.40 11.36
C VAL A 156 20.75 -6.82 12.80
N ASP A 157 20.30 -6.01 13.75
CA ASP A 157 20.41 -6.31 15.16
C ASP A 157 19.36 -7.36 15.52
N PRO A 158 19.64 -8.24 16.51
CA PRO A 158 18.65 -9.15 17.04
C PRO A 158 17.35 -8.43 17.42
N PHE A 159 16.19 -9.08 17.24
CA PHE A 159 14.85 -8.54 17.57
C PHE A 159 14.78 -7.73 18.87
N ILE A 160 15.47 -8.19 19.91
CA ILE A 160 15.51 -7.56 21.24
C ILE A 160 16.18 -6.18 21.20
N GLU A 161 17.28 -6.03 20.46
CA GLU A 161 18.01 -4.77 20.33
C GLU A 161 17.21 -3.76 19.52
N MET A 162 16.59 -4.19 18.40
CA MET A 162 15.67 -3.33 17.64
C MET A 162 14.47 -2.88 18.49
N SER A 163 13.92 -3.78 19.32
CA SER A 163 12.82 -3.45 20.24
C SER A 163 13.25 -2.41 21.28
N LYS A 164 14.46 -2.51 21.81
CA LYS A 164 15.02 -1.53 22.75
C LYS A 164 15.23 -0.17 22.07
N LYS A 165 15.83 -0.15 20.87
CA LYS A 165 16.01 1.07 20.08
C LYS A 165 14.68 1.77 19.83
N GLN A 166 13.65 1.03 19.39
CA GLN A 166 12.29 1.55 19.23
C GLN A 166 11.70 2.10 20.54
N ALA A 167 11.87 1.39 21.66
CA ALA A 167 11.40 1.83 22.98
C ALA A 167 12.11 3.08 23.51
N GLU A 168 13.34 3.34 23.09
CA GLU A 168 14.11 4.54 23.41
C GLU A 168 13.76 5.70 22.48
N GLN A 169 13.50 5.41 21.19
CA GLN A 169 13.23 6.42 20.17
C GLN A 169 11.79 6.95 20.20
N PHE A 170 10.81 6.11 20.55
CA PHE A 170 9.39 6.43 20.43
C PHE A 170 8.64 6.37 21.77
N SER A 171 7.70 7.28 21.96
CA SER A 171 6.75 7.22 23.06
C SER A 171 5.78 6.03 22.88
N VAL A 172 5.18 5.56 23.99
CA VAL A 172 4.14 4.51 23.96
C VAL A 172 3.01 4.86 22.98
N LYS A 173 2.62 6.14 22.90
CA LYS A 173 1.60 6.61 21.96
C LYS A 173 2.02 6.41 20.51
N GLU A 174 3.26 6.73 20.17
CA GLU A 174 3.80 6.55 18.81
C GLU A 174 3.93 5.06 18.45
N LEU A 175 4.39 4.24 19.40
CA LEU A 175 4.43 2.78 19.24
C LEU A 175 3.04 2.19 18.98
N LEU A 176 1.99 2.65 19.69
CA LEU A 176 0.61 2.25 19.41
C LEU A 176 0.12 2.70 18.03
N ILE A 177 0.55 3.88 17.57
CA ILE A 177 0.27 4.35 16.20
C ILE A 177 0.95 3.41 15.17
N ASN A 178 2.20 3.00 15.42
CA ASN A 178 2.93 2.07 14.55
C ASN A 178 2.27 0.68 14.54
N ALA A 179 1.88 0.14 15.70
CA ALA A 179 1.11 -1.09 15.79
C ALA A 179 -0.19 -1.03 14.97
N ARG A 180 -0.89 0.12 15.00
CA ARG A 180 -2.08 0.35 14.17
C ARG A 180 -1.76 0.37 12.68
N LYS A 181 -0.62 0.92 12.25
CA LYS A 181 -0.17 0.88 10.84
C LYS A 181 0.10 -0.55 10.39
N ILE A 182 0.82 -1.33 11.20
CA ILE A 182 1.14 -2.74 10.93
C ILE A 182 -0.15 -3.54 10.76
N TRP A 183 -1.08 -3.42 11.72
CA TRP A 183 -2.38 -4.06 11.62
C TRP A 183 -3.16 -3.61 10.38
N GLY A 184 -3.14 -2.31 10.07
CA GLY A 184 -3.82 -1.76 8.89
C GLY A 184 -3.26 -2.32 7.57
N LEU A 185 -1.95 -2.50 7.47
CA LEU A 185 -1.30 -3.12 6.32
C LEU A 185 -1.71 -4.59 6.19
N TRP A 186 -1.63 -5.36 7.28
CA TRP A 186 -2.04 -6.77 7.32
C TRP A 186 -3.53 -6.95 6.95
N ALA A 187 -4.39 -6.11 7.51
CA ALA A 187 -5.83 -6.17 7.26
C ALA A 187 -6.16 -5.85 5.80
N ASN A 188 -5.49 -4.85 5.23
CA ASN A 188 -5.64 -4.55 3.80
C ASN A 188 -5.11 -5.69 2.92
N ALA A 189 -3.93 -6.25 3.21
CA ALA A 189 -3.35 -7.35 2.44
C ALA A 189 -4.28 -8.58 2.43
N SER A 190 -4.85 -8.89 3.60
CA SER A 190 -5.86 -9.94 3.76
C SER A 190 -7.14 -9.64 2.97
N ALA A 191 -7.67 -8.41 3.07
CA ALA A 191 -8.87 -8.00 2.36
C ALA A 191 -8.69 -8.04 0.84
N LEU A 192 -7.50 -7.71 0.34
CA LEU A 192 -7.14 -7.76 -1.08
C LEU A 192 -6.80 -9.18 -1.57
N GLY A 193 -6.65 -10.15 -0.67
CA GLY A 193 -6.25 -11.51 -1.01
C GLY A 193 -4.84 -11.57 -1.59
N ILE A 194 -3.91 -10.81 -1.01
CA ILE A 194 -2.48 -10.90 -1.35
C ILE A 194 -1.94 -12.22 -0.82
N PHE A 195 -1.17 -12.94 -1.64
CA PHE A 195 -0.54 -14.21 -1.28
C PHE A 195 0.97 -14.11 -1.53
N ASP A 196 1.68 -13.54 -0.57
CA ASP A 196 3.13 -13.31 -0.62
C ASP A 196 3.74 -13.53 0.77
N ASP A 197 4.36 -14.69 0.96
CA ASP A 197 4.92 -15.10 2.27
C ASP A 197 5.98 -14.12 2.77
N HIS A 198 6.73 -13.47 1.87
CA HIS A 198 7.74 -12.50 2.27
C HIS A 198 7.10 -11.25 2.85
N LEU A 199 6.03 -10.73 2.24
CA LEU A 199 5.29 -9.58 2.79
C LEU A 199 4.72 -9.88 4.18
N PHE A 200 4.11 -11.06 4.36
CA PHE A 200 3.55 -11.45 5.65
C PHE A 200 4.64 -11.63 6.71
N THR A 201 5.75 -12.27 6.35
CA THR A 201 6.92 -12.40 7.24
C THR A 201 7.45 -11.03 7.66
N THR A 202 7.55 -10.06 6.74
CA THR A 202 7.98 -8.70 7.06
C THR A 202 7.03 -8.00 8.04
N MET A 203 5.72 -8.18 7.89
CA MET A 203 4.74 -7.62 8.83
C MET A 203 4.81 -8.29 10.21
N GLU A 204 5.05 -9.59 10.26
CA GLU A 204 5.25 -10.33 11.51
C GLU A 204 6.51 -9.85 12.23
N ILE A 205 7.63 -9.70 11.52
CA ILE A 205 8.86 -9.13 12.07
C ILE A 205 8.59 -7.74 12.65
N ALA A 206 7.89 -6.88 11.88
CA ALA A 206 7.56 -5.54 12.32
C ALA A 206 6.70 -5.53 13.59
N TRP A 207 5.72 -6.44 13.65
CA TRP A 207 4.83 -6.60 14.78
C TRP A 207 5.57 -7.02 16.04
N GLU A 208 6.41 -8.05 15.96
CA GLU A 208 7.17 -8.56 17.12
C GLU A 208 8.08 -7.49 17.72
N ILE A 209 8.78 -6.72 16.88
CA ILE A 209 9.62 -5.60 17.33
C ILE A 209 8.77 -4.51 18.00
N CYS A 210 7.64 -4.15 17.41
CA CYS A 210 6.76 -3.11 17.94
C CYS A 210 6.15 -3.49 19.30
N ILE A 211 5.68 -4.75 19.44
CA ILE A 211 5.17 -5.26 20.71
C ILE A 211 6.28 -5.40 21.75
N GLY A 212 7.47 -5.86 21.35
CA GLY A 212 8.65 -5.90 22.21
C GLY A 212 8.98 -4.51 22.77
N ALA A 213 8.98 -3.48 21.92
CA ALA A 213 9.19 -2.10 22.33
C ALA A 213 8.11 -1.60 23.29
N LEU A 214 6.83 -1.90 23.03
CA LEU A 214 5.73 -1.54 23.93
C LEU A 214 5.88 -2.16 25.32
N ASN A 215 6.23 -3.44 25.40
CA ASN A 215 6.45 -4.11 26.69
C ASN A 215 7.60 -3.44 27.46
N ILE A 216 8.73 -3.15 26.80
CA ILE A 216 9.87 -2.44 27.41
C ILE A 216 9.45 -1.05 27.92
N SER A 217 8.68 -0.29 27.13
CA SER A 217 8.27 1.06 27.49
C SER A 217 7.21 1.11 28.60
N LEU A 218 6.37 0.06 28.72
CA LEU A 218 5.35 -0.04 29.76
C LEU A 218 5.89 -0.60 31.09
N ASP A 219 6.96 -1.41 31.03
CA ASP A 219 7.67 -1.88 32.23
C ASP A 219 8.52 -0.79 32.88
N LYS A 220 8.81 0.31 32.15
CA LYS A 220 9.34 1.54 32.74
C LYS A 220 8.19 2.26 33.48
N PRO A 221 8.38 2.71 34.74
CA PRO A 221 7.36 3.53 35.38
C PRO A 221 7.07 4.74 34.49
N LEU A 222 5.79 4.98 34.20
CA LEU A 222 5.34 6.16 33.46
C LEU A 222 5.97 7.37 34.13
N ASP A 223 6.89 8.04 33.46
CA ASP A 223 7.41 9.31 33.93
C ASP A 223 6.23 10.28 33.97
N SER A 224 5.62 10.41 35.16
CA SER A 224 4.55 11.34 35.40
C SER A 224 5.21 12.71 35.33
N GLY A 225 5.19 13.31 34.14
CA GLY A 225 5.67 14.67 33.86
C GLY A 225 4.89 15.76 34.60
N VAL A 226 4.64 15.57 35.88
CA VAL A 226 4.22 16.58 36.83
C VAL A 226 5.48 16.96 37.58
N ASP A 227 6.16 17.98 37.06
CA ASP A 227 7.10 18.77 37.85
C ASP A 227 6.30 19.32 39.03
N VAL A 228 6.44 18.69 40.20
CA VAL A 228 5.92 19.23 41.45
C VAL A 228 6.94 20.29 41.88
N PRO A 229 6.60 21.58 41.83
CA PRO A 229 7.53 22.61 42.28
C PRO A 229 7.82 22.41 43.78
N PRO A 230 9.04 22.73 44.25
CA PRO A 230 9.37 22.64 45.66
C PRO A 230 8.48 23.61 46.45
N GLU A 231 7.87 23.10 47.52
CA GLU A 231 7.19 23.93 48.51
C GLU A 231 8.24 24.75 49.28
N ASP A 232 8.10 26.07 49.23
CA ASP A 232 8.75 27.03 50.14
C ASP A 232 8.01 27.13 51.49
#